data_AF-A0A9L0I534-F1
#
_entry.id   AF-A0A9L0I534-F1
#
_cell.length_a   1.000
_cell.length_b   1.000
_cell.length_c   1.000
_cell.angle_alpha   90.00
_cell.angle_beta   90.00
_cell.angle_gamma   90.00
#
_symmetry.space_group_name_H-M   'P 1'
#
loop_
_entity.id
_entity.type
_entity.pdbx_description
1 polymer ?
#
loop_
_entity_poly.entity_id
_entity_poly.type
_entity_poly.pdbx_seq_one_letter_code
_entity_poly.pdbx_strand_id
1 'polypeptide(L)'
;MCNPEELTVPETQTGFKVKERRLCPTESGIMNIFDRKINFDALLKFSHITPSTQQHLKKVYASFALCMFVAAAGAYVHVVTHFIQAGLLSALGSLGLMIWLMATPHSHESEQKRLGLLAGFAFLTGVGLGPALELCIAINPSILPTAFMGTAMIFTCFTLSALYARRRSYLFLGGILMSAMSLMLLSSLGNLFFGSIWLFQANLYVGLVVMCGFVLFDTQLIIEKAENGDKDYIWHCVDLFLDFVTLFRKLMMILAMNEKDKKKEKK
;
A
#
# COMPACT_ATOMS: atom_id res chain seq x y z
N MET A 1 14.88 30.67 -55.69
CA MET A 1 14.62 30.51 -57.14
C MET A 1 15.50 29.38 -57.63
N CYS A 2 14.94 28.56 -58.52
CA CYS A 2 15.47 27.37 -59.20
C CYS A 2 15.24 25.98 -58.58
N ASN A 3 14.72 25.16 -59.49
CA ASN A 3 14.09 23.84 -59.46
C ASN A 3 15.18 22.73 -59.58
N PRO A 4 14.84 21.44 -59.44
CA PRO A 4 15.78 20.33 -59.38
C PRO A 4 16.14 19.83 -60.78
N GLU A 5 17.37 19.34 -60.95
CA GLU A 5 17.71 18.44 -62.06
C GLU A 5 18.10 17.07 -61.48
N GLU A 6 17.28 16.09 -61.84
CA GLU A 6 17.64 14.68 -61.83
C GLU A 6 18.88 14.46 -62.71
N LEU A 7 19.89 13.79 -62.16
CA LEU A 7 20.90 13.12 -62.97
C LEU A 7 20.93 11.65 -62.59
N THR A 8 20.24 10.87 -63.41
CA THR A 8 20.29 9.40 -63.48
C THR A 8 21.71 8.91 -63.70
N VAL A 9 22.19 7.98 -62.86
CA VAL A 9 23.42 7.20 -63.10
C VAL A 9 23.17 5.75 -62.65
N PRO A 10 23.53 4.73 -63.46
CA PRO A 10 23.14 3.34 -63.26
C PRO A 10 23.97 2.59 -62.22
N GLU A 11 23.42 1.47 -61.73
CA GLU A 11 24.03 0.51 -60.82
C GLU A 11 25.35 -0.09 -61.38
N THR A 12 26.35 -0.25 -60.52
CA THR A 12 27.02 -1.55 -60.31
C THR A 12 27.99 -1.50 -59.11
N GLN A 13 27.76 -2.44 -58.20
CA GLN A 13 28.68 -3.24 -57.37
C GLN A 13 29.88 -2.61 -56.64
N THR A 14 29.92 -3.00 -55.34
CA THR A 14 31.09 -3.18 -54.45
C THR A 14 31.95 -1.96 -54.11
N GLY A 15 31.99 -1.64 -52.82
CA GLY A 15 33.09 -0.84 -52.25
C GLY A 15 32.61 0.29 -51.32
N PHE A 16 32.69 -0.01 -50.03
CA PHE A 16 32.83 0.92 -48.90
C PHE A 16 33.09 2.40 -49.28
N LYS A 17 32.12 3.28 -49.06
CA LYS A 17 32.31 4.75 -49.12
C LYS A 17 32.02 5.36 -47.76
N VAL A 18 33.09 5.58 -47.01
CA VAL A 18 33.13 6.37 -45.78
C VAL A 18 32.52 7.74 -46.09
N LYS A 19 31.40 8.09 -45.45
CA LYS A 19 30.84 9.43 -45.49
C LYS A 19 31.14 10.11 -44.17
N GLU A 20 32.29 10.79 -44.11
CA GLU A 20 32.61 11.76 -43.07
C GLU A 20 31.48 12.79 -42.99
N ARG A 21 30.68 12.70 -41.92
CA ARG A 21 29.73 13.74 -41.57
C ARG A 21 30.42 14.68 -40.60
N ARG A 22 30.80 15.86 -41.11
CA ARG A 22 31.36 16.98 -40.35
C ARG A 22 30.57 17.22 -39.06
N LEU A 23 31.30 17.22 -37.95
CA LEU A 23 30.84 17.56 -36.60
C LEU A 23 30.55 19.08 -36.56
N CYS A 24 29.33 19.49 -36.22
CA CYS A 24 29.04 20.86 -35.80
C CYS A 24 29.30 20.98 -34.30
N PRO A 25 30.02 22.01 -33.81
CA PRO A 25 30.13 22.26 -32.38
C PRO A 25 29.02 23.22 -31.96
N THR A 26 28.07 22.80 -31.12
CA THR A 26 27.31 23.76 -30.30
C THR A 26 26.50 23.10 -29.19
N GLU A 27 26.65 23.71 -28.02
CA GLU A 27 25.87 23.64 -26.80
C GLU A 27 25.89 22.35 -25.98
N SER A 28 26.68 22.40 -24.90
CA SER A 28 26.44 21.68 -23.65
C SER A 28 25.08 22.10 -23.06
N GLY A 29 23.99 21.64 -23.67
CA GLY A 29 22.67 21.69 -23.06
C GLY A 29 22.65 20.70 -21.91
N ILE A 30 22.80 21.17 -20.68
CA ILE A 30 22.27 20.45 -19.52
C ILE A 30 20.77 20.34 -19.80
N MET A 31 20.34 19.19 -20.30
CA MET A 31 18.94 18.89 -20.53
C MET A 31 18.27 18.94 -19.16
N ASN A 32 17.57 20.05 -18.88
CA ASN A 32 16.76 20.25 -17.68
C ASN A 32 15.63 19.22 -17.68
N ILE A 33 15.92 18.00 -17.22
CA ILE A 33 14.95 16.91 -17.02
C ILE A 33 13.80 17.35 -16.09
N PHE A 34 14.02 18.39 -15.28
CA PHE A 34 13.06 18.94 -14.35
C PHE A 34 12.09 19.98 -14.97
N ASP A 35 12.23 20.37 -16.24
CA ASP A 35 11.26 21.23 -16.94
C ASP A 35 10.21 20.41 -17.73
N ARG A 36 9.78 19.28 -17.17
CA ARG A 36 8.59 18.59 -17.66
C ARG A 36 7.42 19.07 -16.81
N LYS A 37 6.60 19.97 -17.35
CA LYS A 37 5.33 20.38 -16.73
C LYS A 37 4.42 19.15 -16.60
N ILE A 38 4.52 18.43 -15.49
CA ILE A 38 3.71 17.25 -15.23
C ILE A 38 2.27 17.72 -15.05
N ASN A 39 1.42 17.36 -16.01
CA ASN A 39 0.00 17.63 -15.89
C ASN A 39 -0.62 16.62 -14.91
N PHE A 40 -0.65 16.98 -13.63
CA PHE A 40 -1.20 16.14 -12.56
C PHE A 40 -2.68 15.80 -12.79
N ASP A 41 -3.44 16.67 -13.45
CA ASP A 41 -4.84 16.39 -13.79
C ASP A 41 -4.97 15.29 -14.85
N ALA A 42 -3.99 15.17 -15.75
CA ALA A 42 -3.93 14.07 -16.72
C ALA A 42 -3.51 12.74 -16.06
N LEU A 43 -2.60 12.80 -15.08
CA LEU A 43 -2.21 11.63 -14.28
C LEU A 43 -3.38 11.13 -13.41
N LEU A 44 -4.10 12.02 -12.75
CA LEU A 44 -5.21 11.62 -11.88
C LEU A 44 -6.50 11.29 -12.66
N LYS A 45 -6.47 11.30 -13.99
CA LYS A 45 -7.61 10.98 -14.84
C LYS A 45 -7.70 9.47 -15.08
N PHE A 46 -8.36 8.76 -14.16
CA PHE A 46 -8.69 7.34 -14.32
C PHE A 46 -9.83 7.16 -15.34
N SER A 47 -9.54 7.37 -16.62
CA SER A 47 -10.55 7.40 -17.70
C SER A 47 -11.29 6.09 -17.91
N HIS A 48 -10.75 4.98 -17.39
CA HIS A 48 -11.38 3.67 -17.42
C HIS A 48 -12.32 3.39 -16.24
N ILE A 49 -12.34 4.28 -15.22
CA ILE A 49 -13.18 4.17 -14.03
C ILE A 49 -14.34 5.16 -14.15
N THR A 50 -15.56 4.72 -13.84
CA THR A 50 -16.73 5.60 -13.95
C THR A 50 -16.67 6.74 -12.91
N PRO A 51 -17.26 7.92 -13.22
CA PRO A 51 -17.29 9.04 -12.28
C PRO A 51 -17.93 8.70 -10.92
N SER A 52 -18.94 7.82 -10.91
CA SER A 52 -19.56 7.30 -9.69
C SER A 52 -18.56 6.54 -8.83
N THR A 53 -17.77 5.64 -9.42
CA THR A 53 -16.73 4.88 -8.70
C THR A 53 -15.62 5.79 -8.18
N GLN A 54 -15.26 6.84 -8.92
CA GLN A 54 -14.30 7.83 -8.44
C GLN A 54 -14.81 8.56 -7.18
N GLN A 55 -16.09 8.95 -7.13
CA GLN A 55 -16.70 9.54 -5.94
C GLN A 55 -16.73 8.55 -4.77
N HIS A 56 -17.02 7.28 -5.05
CA HIS A 56 -16.98 6.20 -4.06
C HIS A 56 -15.59 6.05 -3.45
N LEU A 57 -14.55 5.93 -4.29
CA LEU A 57 -13.16 5.84 -3.85
C LEU A 57 -12.76 7.05 -3.00
N LYS A 58 -13.19 8.27 -3.35
CA LYS A 58 -12.93 9.46 -2.51
C LYS A 58 -13.49 9.30 -1.10
N LYS A 59 -14.70 8.75 -0.94
CA LYS A 59 -15.28 8.48 0.39
C LYS A 59 -14.48 7.40 1.12
N VAL A 60 -14.13 6.30 0.44
CA VAL A 60 -13.30 5.22 1.01
C VAL A 60 -11.98 5.78 1.56
N TYR A 61 -11.23 6.52 0.75
CA TYR A 61 -9.93 7.07 1.16
C TYR A 61 -10.04 8.19 2.21
N ALA A 62 -11.13 8.98 2.20
CA ALA A 62 -11.39 9.96 3.25
C ALA A 62 -11.66 9.29 4.61
N SER A 63 -12.48 8.24 4.63
CA SER A 63 -12.71 7.44 5.83
C SER A 63 -11.45 6.71 6.29
N PHE A 64 -10.66 6.19 5.35
CA PHE A 64 -9.37 5.57 5.65
C PHE A 64 -8.42 6.55 6.33
N ALA A 65 -8.30 7.79 5.83
CA ALA A 65 -7.49 8.82 6.46
C ALA A 65 -7.96 9.13 7.90
N LEU A 66 -9.28 9.22 8.12
CA LEU A 66 -9.84 9.37 9.47
C LEU A 66 -9.47 8.18 10.37
N CYS A 67 -9.60 6.95 9.89
CA CYS A 67 -9.19 5.74 10.62
C CYS A 67 -7.72 5.80 11.01
N MET A 68 -6.84 6.32 10.15
CA MET A 68 -5.41 6.48 10.47
C MET A 68 -5.18 7.44 11.65
N PHE A 69 -5.87 8.58 11.68
CA PHE A 69 -5.80 9.50 12.83
C PHE A 69 -6.34 8.87 14.12
N VAL A 70 -7.46 8.16 14.02
CA VAL A 70 -8.09 7.52 15.18
C VAL A 70 -7.24 6.35 15.71
N ALA A 71 -6.65 5.55 14.82
CA ALA A 71 -5.72 4.49 15.18
C ALA A 71 -4.43 5.04 15.80
N ALA A 72 -3.90 6.16 15.29
CA ALA A 72 -2.77 6.85 15.90
C ALA A 72 -3.10 7.33 17.32
N ALA A 73 -4.29 7.87 17.54
CA ALA A 73 -4.77 8.25 18.87
C ALA A 73 -4.86 7.03 19.81
N GLY A 74 -5.40 5.90 19.34
CA GLY A 74 -5.46 4.66 20.11
C GLY A 74 -4.08 4.11 20.48
N ALA A 75 -3.15 4.11 19.52
CA ALA A 75 -1.77 3.73 19.74
C ALA A 75 -1.08 4.64 20.78
N TYR A 76 -1.28 5.95 20.69
CA TYR A 76 -0.75 6.92 21.64
C TYR A 76 -1.29 6.70 23.06
N VAL A 77 -2.61 6.50 23.20
CA VAL A 77 -3.24 6.22 24.49
C VAL A 77 -2.62 4.98 25.13
N HIS A 78 -2.40 3.90 24.37
CA HIS A 78 -1.77 2.71 24.90
C HIS A 78 -0.34 2.98 25.40
N VAL A 79 0.49 3.66 24.60
CA VAL A 79 1.89 3.96 24.96
C VAL A 79 1.98 4.81 26.24
N VAL A 80 1.07 5.76 26.45
CA VAL A 80 1.08 6.62 27.64
C VAL A 80 0.52 5.91 28.87
N THR A 81 -0.52 5.10 28.70
CA THR A 81 -1.19 4.41 29.82
C THR A 81 -0.51 3.12 30.22
N HIS A 82 0.47 2.62 29.43
CA HIS A 82 1.08 1.30 29.59
C HIS A 82 0.04 0.23 29.90
N PHE A 83 -1.05 0.21 29.12
CA PHE A 83 -2.15 -0.71 29.35
C PHE A 83 -1.74 -2.12 28.89
N ILE A 84 -0.85 -2.78 29.64
CA ILE A 84 -0.17 -4.04 29.28
C ILE A 84 -1.18 -5.21 29.11
N GLN A 85 -2.39 -5.10 29.65
CA GLN A 85 -3.49 -6.06 29.42
C GLN A 85 -4.39 -5.75 28.20
N ALA A 86 -4.09 -4.70 27.42
CA ALA A 86 -4.97 -4.28 26.32
C ALA A 86 -4.94 -5.26 25.15
N GLY A 87 -3.83 -5.95 24.86
CA GLY A 87 -3.68 -6.65 23.58
C GLY A 87 -4.82 -7.62 23.25
N LEU A 88 -5.21 -8.47 24.20
CA LEU A 88 -6.34 -9.39 24.02
C LEU A 88 -7.69 -8.67 24.09
N LEU A 89 -7.86 -7.72 25.02
CA LEU A 89 -9.12 -7.00 25.20
C LEU A 89 -9.44 -6.09 23.99
N SER A 90 -8.44 -5.41 23.45
CA SER A 90 -8.53 -4.58 22.25
C SER A 90 -8.75 -5.45 21.03
N ALA A 91 -8.12 -6.63 20.93
CA ALA A 91 -8.40 -7.58 19.87
C ALA A 91 -9.86 -8.05 19.92
N LEU A 92 -10.35 -8.54 21.07
CA LEU A 92 -11.74 -8.96 21.24
C LEU A 92 -12.73 -7.81 21.01
N GLY A 93 -12.44 -6.62 21.53
CA GLY A 93 -13.27 -5.43 21.31
C GLY A 93 -13.30 -5.02 19.84
N SER A 94 -12.16 -5.05 19.14
CA SER A 94 -12.11 -4.75 17.70
C SER A 94 -12.90 -5.76 16.88
N LEU A 95 -12.85 -7.05 17.23
CA LEU A 95 -13.66 -8.10 16.61
C LEU A 95 -15.15 -7.88 16.90
N GLY A 96 -15.51 -7.52 18.13
CA GLY A 96 -16.89 -7.22 18.51
C GLY A 96 -17.46 -6.04 17.71
N LEU A 97 -16.70 -4.95 17.56
CA LEU A 97 -17.09 -3.81 16.74
C LEU A 97 -17.18 -4.16 15.25
N MET A 98 -16.29 -5.02 14.75
CA MET A 98 -16.35 -5.52 13.38
C MET A 98 -17.63 -6.34 13.11
N ILE A 99 -17.96 -7.27 14.01
CA ILE A 99 -19.18 -8.08 13.92
C ILE A 99 -20.42 -7.18 13.98
N TRP A 100 -20.41 -6.18 14.88
CA TRP A 100 -21.51 -5.22 14.98
C TRP A 100 -21.65 -4.36 13.71
N LEU A 101 -20.53 -3.93 13.13
CA LEU A 101 -20.52 -3.20 11.87
C LEU A 101 -21.13 -4.03 10.72
N MET A 102 -20.81 -5.32 10.67
CA MET A 102 -21.36 -6.27 9.69
C MET A 102 -22.85 -6.53 9.91
N ALA A 103 -23.29 -6.61 11.17
CA ALA A 103 -24.70 -6.80 11.52
C ALA A 103 -25.58 -5.57 11.27
N THR A 104 -24.97 -4.39 11.09
CA THR A 104 -25.69 -3.13 10.84
C THR A 104 -25.95 -2.95 9.34
N PRO A 105 -27.21 -2.91 8.87
CA PRO A 105 -27.53 -2.78 7.45
C PRO A 105 -26.95 -1.50 6.84
N HIS A 106 -26.56 -1.57 5.56
CA HIS A 106 -26.14 -0.40 4.80
C HIS A 106 -27.37 0.45 4.41
N SER A 107 -27.58 1.55 5.13
CA SER A 107 -28.61 2.55 4.81
C SER A 107 -28.12 3.96 5.17
N HIS A 108 -28.76 4.99 4.61
CA HIS A 108 -28.40 6.39 4.89
C HIS A 108 -28.62 6.77 6.36
N GLU A 109 -29.60 6.16 7.03
CA GLU A 109 -29.89 6.41 8.45
C GLU A 109 -28.87 5.74 9.39
N SER A 110 -28.30 4.60 8.98
CA SER A 110 -27.31 3.87 9.77
C SER A 110 -25.88 4.37 9.56
N GLU A 111 -25.64 5.20 8.53
CA GLU A 111 -24.30 5.65 8.10
C GLU A 111 -23.48 6.25 9.26
N GLN A 112 -24.06 7.17 10.02
CA GLN A 112 -23.38 7.81 11.16
C GLN A 112 -23.00 6.79 12.26
N LYS A 113 -23.88 5.83 12.53
CA LYS A 113 -23.61 4.75 13.49
C LYS A 113 -22.48 3.85 13.00
N ARG A 114 -22.49 3.50 11.71
CA ARG A 114 -21.45 2.68 11.09
C ARG A 114 -20.09 3.38 11.07
N LEU A 115 -20.05 4.70 10.83
CA LEU A 115 -18.82 5.50 10.96
C LEU A 115 -18.32 5.55 12.41
N GLY A 116 -19.21 5.65 13.39
CA GLY A 116 -18.85 5.54 14.80
C GLY A 116 -18.25 4.18 15.16
N LEU A 117 -18.85 3.09 14.67
CA LEU A 117 -18.32 1.73 14.83
C LEU A 117 -16.95 1.56 14.15
N LEU A 118 -16.79 2.11 12.94
CA LEU A 118 -15.52 2.12 12.21
C LEU A 118 -14.43 2.87 12.99
N ALA A 119 -14.75 4.04 13.55
CA ALA A 119 -13.82 4.81 14.36
C ALA A 119 -13.43 4.07 15.64
N GLY A 120 -14.40 3.47 16.35
CA GLY A 120 -14.12 2.63 17.52
C GLY A 120 -13.23 1.42 17.18
N PHE A 121 -13.52 0.78 16.04
CA PHE A 121 -12.70 -0.32 15.53
C PHE A 121 -11.27 0.14 15.25
N ALA A 122 -11.08 1.25 14.51
CA ALA A 122 -9.77 1.80 14.22
C ALA A 122 -8.99 2.19 15.49
N PHE A 123 -9.67 2.76 16.49
CA PHE A 123 -9.07 3.10 17.78
C PHE A 123 -8.55 1.85 18.50
N LEU A 124 -9.38 0.81 18.61
CA LEU A 124 -8.99 -0.45 19.25
C LEU A 124 -7.90 -1.20 18.48
N THR A 125 -7.90 -1.13 17.15
CA THR A 125 -6.79 -1.63 16.33
C THR A 125 -5.50 -0.88 16.65
N GLY A 126 -5.55 0.44 16.78
CA GLY A 126 -4.43 1.28 17.21
C GLY A 126 -3.90 0.90 18.59
N VAL A 127 -4.78 0.73 19.58
CA VAL A 127 -4.44 0.22 20.91
C VAL A 127 -3.78 -1.17 20.82
N GLY A 128 -4.29 -2.06 19.96
CA GLY A 128 -3.76 -3.41 19.76
C GLY A 128 -2.36 -3.46 19.13
N LEU A 129 -1.94 -2.41 18.41
CA LEU A 129 -0.55 -2.26 17.94
C LEU A 129 0.43 -1.89 19.06
N GLY A 130 -0.11 -1.44 20.19
CA GLY A 130 0.61 -0.95 21.36
C GLY A 130 1.83 -1.78 21.79
N PRO A 131 1.69 -3.09 22.09
CA PRO A 131 2.83 -3.90 22.52
C PRO A 131 3.96 -3.97 21.48
N ALA A 132 3.61 -3.95 20.18
CA ALA A 132 4.61 -3.94 19.11
C ALA A 132 5.30 -2.58 18.99
N LEU A 133 4.58 -1.48 19.24
CA LEU A 133 5.15 -0.14 19.30
C LEU A 133 6.09 0.03 20.49
N GLU A 134 5.70 -0.44 21.69
CA GLU A 134 6.55 -0.41 22.88
C GLU A 134 7.86 -1.18 22.66
N LEU A 135 7.79 -2.36 22.04
CA LEU A 135 8.96 -3.13 21.64
C LEU A 135 9.90 -2.32 20.72
N CYS A 136 9.34 -1.60 19.75
CA CYS A 136 10.14 -0.80 18.82
C CYS A 136 10.73 0.44 19.49
N ILE A 137 9.97 1.11 20.36
CA ILE A 137 10.43 2.26 21.15
C ILE A 137 11.61 1.84 22.05
N ALA A 138 11.53 0.67 22.69
CA ALA A 138 12.62 0.13 23.50
C ALA A 138 13.89 -0.18 22.70
N ILE A 139 13.77 -0.49 21.41
CA ILE A 139 14.91 -0.74 20.53
C ILE A 139 15.48 0.58 20.00
N ASN A 140 14.67 1.34 19.28
CA ASN A 140 15.01 2.63 18.71
C ASN A 140 13.70 3.36 18.30
N PRO A 141 13.34 4.49 18.93
CA PRO A 141 12.09 5.19 18.64
C PRO A 141 12.00 5.75 17.22
N SER A 142 13.13 5.96 16.52
CA SER A 142 13.14 6.42 15.13
C SER A 142 12.55 5.40 14.13
N ILE A 143 12.39 4.13 14.54
CA ILE A 143 11.77 3.09 13.72
C ILE A 143 10.31 3.42 13.40
N LEU A 144 9.56 3.99 14.35
CA LEU A 144 8.13 4.29 14.18
C LEU A 144 7.84 5.21 12.98
N PRO A 145 8.38 6.45 12.95
CA PRO A 145 8.13 7.35 11.83
C PRO A 145 8.70 6.82 10.51
N THR A 146 9.83 6.10 10.55
CA THR A 146 10.45 5.49 9.37
C THR A 146 9.55 4.38 8.78
N ALA A 147 9.02 3.50 9.64
CA ALA A 147 8.10 2.45 9.24
C ALA A 147 6.81 3.04 8.67
N PHE A 148 6.24 4.05 9.34
CA PHE A 148 5.00 4.68 8.88
C PHE A 148 5.17 5.32 7.50
N MET A 149 6.24 6.10 7.30
CA MET A 149 6.54 6.74 6.03
C MET A 149 6.82 5.70 4.93
N GLY A 150 7.58 4.65 5.24
CA GLY A 150 7.84 3.55 4.32
C GLY A 150 6.55 2.82 3.91
N THR A 151 5.67 2.53 4.86
CA THR A 151 4.37 1.92 4.58
C THR A 151 3.47 2.84 3.76
N ALA A 152 3.42 4.14 4.07
CA ALA A 152 2.66 5.11 3.29
C ALA A 152 3.13 5.19 1.83
N MET A 153 4.45 5.17 1.59
CA MET A 153 5.01 5.12 0.23
C MET A 153 4.65 3.82 -0.49
N ILE A 154 4.84 2.66 0.15
CA ILE A 154 4.51 1.36 -0.42
C ILE A 154 3.03 1.30 -0.77
N PHE A 155 2.17 1.57 0.21
CA PHE A 155 0.72 1.54 0.04
C PHE A 155 0.27 2.46 -1.09
N THR A 156 0.73 3.72 -1.11
CA THR A 156 0.37 4.68 -2.16
C THR A 156 0.84 4.21 -3.54
N CYS A 157 2.06 3.68 -3.66
CA CYS A 157 2.60 3.19 -4.92
C CYS A 157 1.78 2.01 -5.48
N PHE A 158 1.47 1.03 -4.63
CA PHE A 158 0.67 -0.14 -5.04
C PHE A 158 -0.79 0.25 -5.30
N THR A 159 -1.40 1.09 -4.46
CA THR A 159 -2.74 1.63 -4.72
C THR A 159 -2.81 2.37 -6.06
N LEU A 160 -1.85 3.25 -6.36
CA LEU A 160 -1.82 3.94 -7.65
C LEU A 160 -1.64 2.95 -8.80
N SER A 161 -0.74 1.97 -8.65
CA SER A 161 -0.54 0.92 -9.66
C SER A 161 -1.84 0.15 -9.92
N ALA A 162 -2.61 -0.17 -8.88
CA ALA A 162 -3.94 -0.74 -9.01
C ALA A 162 -4.92 0.22 -9.70
N LEU A 163 -4.97 1.50 -9.34
CA LEU A 163 -5.87 2.48 -9.96
C LEU A 163 -5.57 2.73 -11.45
N TYR A 164 -4.34 2.52 -11.91
CA TYR A 164 -3.96 2.66 -13.32
C TYR A 164 -4.09 1.38 -14.13
N ALA A 165 -4.04 0.22 -13.47
CA ALA A 165 -4.12 -1.06 -14.16
C ALA A 165 -5.50 -1.29 -14.79
N ARG A 166 -5.53 -2.13 -15.83
CA ARG A 166 -6.79 -2.53 -16.46
C ARG A 166 -7.67 -3.22 -15.41
N ARG A 167 -8.95 -2.82 -15.36
CA ARG A 167 -9.98 -3.43 -14.49
C ARG A 167 -9.89 -4.95 -14.50
N ARG A 168 -9.91 -5.56 -13.30
CA ARG A 168 -9.82 -7.01 -13.02
C ARG A 168 -8.44 -7.65 -13.20
N SER A 169 -7.40 -6.94 -13.61
CA SER A 169 -6.07 -7.54 -13.84
C SER A 169 -5.49 -8.19 -12.58
N TYR A 170 -5.64 -7.57 -11.42
CA TYR A 170 -5.11 -8.09 -10.15
C TYR A 170 -6.08 -9.03 -9.42
N LEU A 171 -7.35 -9.12 -9.82
CA LEU A 171 -8.32 -10.02 -9.16
C LEU A 171 -7.96 -11.50 -9.33
N PHE A 172 -7.28 -11.85 -10.42
CA PHE A 172 -6.74 -13.20 -10.62
C PHE A 172 -5.73 -13.61 -9.54
N LEU A 173 -5.06 -12.63 -8.92
CA LEU A 173 -4.08 -12.86 -7.86
C LEU A 173 -4.74 -13.29 -6.54
N GLY A 174 -6.06 -13.10 -6.39
CA GLY A 174 -6.78 -13.40 -5.15
C GLY A 174 -6.61 -14.84 -4.67
N GLY A 175 -6.65 -15.82 -5.56
CA GLY A 175 -6.45 -17.23 -5.20
C GLY A 175 -5.05 -17.51 -4.63
N ILE A 176 -4.02 -16.90 -5.23
CA ILE A 176 -2.62 -17.04 -4.77
C ILE A 176 -2.43 -16.33 -3.44
N LEU A 177 -2.93 -15.09 -3.29
CA LEU A 177 -2.80 -14.31 -2.06
C LEU A 177 -3.50 -14.96 -0.88
N MET A 178 -4.75 -15.42 -1.06
CA MET A 178 -5.51 -16.11 -0.01
C MET A 178 -4.82 -17.42 0.41
N SER A 179 -4.26 -18.16 -0.54
CA SER A 179 -3.50 -19.38 -0.24
C SER A 179 -2.22 -19.06 0.55
N ALA A 180 -1.47 -18.03 0.13
CA ALA A 180 -0.26 -17.60 0.82
C ALA A 180 -0.56 -17.12 2.25
N MET A 181 -1.62 -16.34 2.43
CA MET A 181 -2.05 -15.87 3.75
C MET A 181 -2.46 -17.03 4.67
N SER A 182 -3.16 -18.03 4.13
CA SER A 182 -3.52 -19.24 4.88
C SER A 182 -2.28 -20.03 5.32
N LEU A 183 -1.31 -20.21 4.43
CA LEU A 183 -0.04 -20.86 4.76
C LEU A 183 0.75 -20.07 5.82
N MET A 184 0.75 -18.75 5.75
CA MET A 184 1.39 -17.90 6.76
C MET A 184 0.70 -18.01 8.12
N LEU A 185 -0.62 -18.13 8.14
CA LEU A 185 -1.38 -18.35 9.38
C LEU A 185 -1.02 -19.70 10.00
N LEU A 186 -0.99 -20.77 9.20
CA LEU A 186 -0.53 -22.10 9.65
C LEU A 186 0.93 -22.07 10.13
N SER A 187 1.81 -21.37 9.41
CA SER A 187 3.21 -21.18 9.81
C SER A 187 3.32 -20.43 11.14
N SER A 188 2.50 -19.39 11.36
CA SER A 188 2.46 -18.66 12.62
C SER A 188 1.97 -19.51 13.78
N LEU A 189 0.94 -20.35 13.56
CA LEU A 189 0.44 -21.30 14.56
C LEU A 189 1.49 -22.37 14.88
N GLY A 190 2.14 -22.94 13.87
CA GLY A 190 3.25 -23.89 14.05
C GLY A 190 4.39 -23.26 14.84
N ASN A 191 4.71 -21.99 14.56
CA ASN A 191 5.78 -21.28 15.26
C ASN A 191 5.51 -21.07 16.76
N LEU A 192 4.25 -21.12 17.22
CA LEU A 192 3.93 -21.12 18.65
C LEU A 192 4.41 -22.39 19.37
N PHE A 193 4.45 -23.53 18.68
CA PHE A 193 4.95 -24.79 19.22
C PHE A 193 6.47 -24.93 19.11
N PHE A 194 7.05 -24.49 17.98
CA PHE A 194 8.48 -24.66 17.70
C PHE A 194 9.37 -23.50 18.18
N GLY A 195 8.84 -22.28 18.31
CA GLY A 195 9.60 -21.11 18.76
C GLY A 195 10.76 -20.70 17.83
N SER A 196 10.65 -20.96 16.52
CA SER A 196 11.75 -20.72 15.58
C SER A 196 11.87 -19.26 15.14
N ILE A 197 13.03 -18.66 15.41
CA ILE A 197 13.36 -17.29 14.96
C ILE A 197 13.37 -17.21 13.43
N TRP A 198 13.83 -18.27 12.76
CA TRP A 198 13.89 -18.30 11.30
C TRP A 198 12.50 -18.28 10.66
N LEU A 199 11.55 -19.07 11.20
CA LEU A 199 10.16 -19.05 10.73
C LEU A 199 9.50 -17.68 10.98
N PHE A 200 9.80 -17.06 12.12
CA PHE A 200 9.32 -15.71 12.42
C PHE A 200 9.82 -14.68 11.40
N GLN A 201 11.14 -14.67 11.11
CA GLN A 201 11.74 -13.81 10.10
C GLN A 201 11.12 -14.04 8.71
N ALA A 202 11.02 -15.30 8.28
CA ALA A 202 10.40 -15.66 7.00
C ALA A 202 8.96 -15.14 6.91
N ASN A 203 8.16 -15.30 7.97
CA ASN A 203 6.79 -14.81 8.03
C ASN A 203 6.70 -13.28 7.96
N LEU A 204 7.70 -12.54 8.45
CA LEU A 204 7.75 -11.09 8.31
C LEU A 204 8.02 -10.67 6.86
N TYR A 205 9.09 -11.18 6.24
CA TYR A 205 9.48 -10.79 4.88
C TYR A 205 8.50 -11.28 3.81
N VAL A 206 8.12 -12.57 3.84
CA VAL A 206 7.10 -13.12 2.93
C VAL A 206 5.77 -12.40 3.16
N GLY A 207 5.43 -12.16 4.42
CA GLY A 207 4.22 -11.42 4.77
C GLY A 207 4.18 -10.00 4.24
N LEU A 208 5.30 -9.29 4.26
CA LEU A 208 5.38 -7.95 3.67
C LEU A 208 5.04 -7.99 2.17
N VAL A 209 5.63 -8.93 1.43
CA VAL A 209 5.37 -9.10 -0.02
C VAL A 209 3.91 -9.46 -0.28
N VAL A 210 3.35 -10.39 0.51
CA VAL A 210 1.94 -10.79 0.40
C VAL A 210 1.00 -9.62 0.68
N MET A 211 1.27 -8.80 1.71
CA MET A 211 0.45 -7.61 2.00
C MET A 211 0.55 -6.57 0.88
N CYS A 212 1.71 -6.37 0.24
CA CYS A 212 1.80 -5.52 -0.96
C CYS A 212 0.89 -6.03 -2.09
N GLY A 213 0.80 -7.35 -2.24
CA GLY A 213 -0.14 -7.98 -3.17
C GLY A 213 -1.61 -7.78 -2.78
N PHE A 214 -1.95 -7.85 -1.49
CA PHE A 214 -3.30 -7.54 -1.01
C PHE A 214 -3.69 -6.09 -1.28
N VAL A 215 -2.80 -5.10 -1.06
CA VAL A 215 -3.09 -3.70 -1.40
C VAL A 215 -3.49 -3.54 -2.88
N LEU A 216 -2.82 -4.24 -3.79
CA LEU A 216 -3.19 -4.26 -5.21
C LEU A 216 -4.56 -4.91 -5.44
N PHE A 217 -4.76 -6.08 -4.85
CA PHE A 217 -5.96 -6.90 -5.00
C PHE A 217 -7.19 -6.20 -4.42
N ASP A 218 -7.13 -5.71 -3.18
CA ASP A 218 -8.22 -5.04 -2.48
C ASP A 218 -8.57 -3.71 -3.13
N THR A 219 -7.57 -2.93 -3.57
CA THR A 219 -7.85 -1.72 -4.36
C THR A 219 -8.62 -2.05 -5.64
N GLN A 220 -8.22 -3.10 -6.39
CA GLN A 220 -8.96 -3.53 -7.58
C GLN A 220 -10.34 -4.13 -7.26
N LEU A 221 -10.47 -4.83 -6.13
CA LEU A 221 -11.73 -5.42 -5.69
C LEU A 221 -12.74 -4.35 -5.32
N ILE A 222 -12.30 -3.27 -4.67
CA ILE A 222 -13.14 -2.11 -4.35
C ILE A 222 -13.65 -1.44 -5.62
N ILE A 223 -12.78 -1.25 -6.63
CA ILE A 223 -13.18 -0.70 -7.93
C ILE A 223 -14.22 -1.61 -8.58
N GLU A 224 -13.96 -2.93 -8.61
CA GLU A 224 -14.86 -3.90 -9.22
C GLU A 224 -16.23 -3.95 -8.55
N LYS A 225 -16.26 -3.98 -7.21
CA LYS A 225 -17.49 -3.96 -6.41
C LYS A 225 -18.30 -2.67 -6.67
N ALA A 226 -17.64 -1.52 -6.65
CA ALA A 226 -18.28 -0.23 -6.91
C ALA A 226 -18.87 -0.12 -8.32
N GLU A 227 -18.14 -0.62 -9.33
CA GLU A 227 -18.63 -0.71 -10.71
C GLU A 227 -19.82 -1.67 -10.87
N ASN A 228 -19.90 -2.70 -10.02
CA ASN A 228 -21.03 -3.64 -9.99
C ASN A 228 -22.21 -3.15 -9.10
N GLY A 229 -22.12 -1.92 -8.57
CA GLY A 229 -23.19 -1.27 -7.81
C GLY A 229 -23.07 -1.37 -6.28
N ASP A 230 -22.07 -2.05 -5.74
CA ASP A 230 -21.80 -2.10 -4.30
C ASP A 230 -21.08 -0.82 -3.85
N LYS A 231 -21.83 0.07 -3.21
CA LYS A 231 -21.37 1.39 -2.75
C LYS A 231 -21.16 1.44 -1.23
N ASP A 232 -20.85 0.33 -0.58
CA ASP A 232 -20.50 0.31 0.84
C ASP A 232 -19.06 0.78 1.11
N TYR A 233 -18.86 2.10 1.12
CA TYR A 233 -17.53 2.69 1.26
C TYR A 233 -16.93 2.45 2.65
N ILE A 234 -17.77 2.22 3.66
CA ILE A 234 -17.35 1.94 5.03
C ILE A 234 -16.70 0.55 5.08
N TRP A 235 -17.34 -0.46 4.49
CA TRP A 235 -16.75 -1.80 4.42
C TRP A 235 -15.48 -1.82 3.57
N HIS A 236 -15.48 -1.15 2.42
CA HIS A 236 -14.29 -1.03 1.58
C HIS A 236 -13.14 -0.29 2.29
N CYS A 237 -13.46 0.65 3.19
CA CYS A 237 -12.46 1.30 4.04
C CYS A 237 -11.86 0.35 5.07
N VAL A 238 -12.65 -0.58 5.64
CA VAL A 238 -12.14 -1.58 6.58
C VAL A 238 -11.08 -2.46 5.91
N ASP A 239 -11.35 -2.95 4.70
CA ASP A 239 -10.43 -3.78 3.93
C ASP A 239 -9.07 -3.06 3.75
N LEU A 240 -9.07 -1.82 3.21
CA LEU A 240 -7.85 -1.02 3.04
C LEU A 240 -7.14 -0.67 4.35
N PHE A 241 -7.91 -0.42 5.42
CA PHE A 241 -7.34 -0.10 6.73
C PHE A 241 -6.59 -1.31 7.32
N LEU A 242 -7.16 -2.51 7.22
CA LEU A 242 -6.52 -3.74 7.68
C LEU A 242 -5.25 -4.06 6.88
N ASP A 243 -5.28 -3.86 5.57
CA ASP A 243 -4.12 -3.99 4.70
C ASP A 243 -2.99 -3.06 5.14
N PHE A 244 -3.30 -1.78 5.33
CA PHE A 244 -2.31 -0.79 5.76
C PHE A 244 -1.73 -1.12 7.14
N VAL A 245 -2.58 -1.41 8.13
CA VAL A 245 -2.14 -1.71 9.49
C VAL A 245 -1.26 -2.97 9.52
N THR A 246 -1.61 -3.99 8.74
CA THR A 246 -0.83 -5.23 8.68
C THR A 246 0.50 -4.99 7.98
N LEU A 247 0.52 -4.24 6.87
CA LEU A 247 1.73 -3.82 6.17
C LEU A 247 2.65 -2.99 7.08
N PHE A 248 2.08 -2.03 7.82
CA PHE A 248 2.80 -1.21 8.82
C PHE A 248 3.45 -2.06 9.89
N ARG A 249 2.67 -2.95 10.53
CA ARG A 249 3.19 -3.85 11.58
C ARG A 249 4.34 -4.71 11.08
N LYS A 250 4.23 -5.25 9.86
CA LYS A 250 5.29 -6.08 9.25
C LYS A 250 6.56 -5.27 9.01
N LEU A 251 6.45 -4.10 8.38
CA LEU A 251 7.60 -3.23 8.10
C LEU A 251 8.27 -2.73 9.38
N MET A 252 7.47 -2.32 10.36
CA MET A 252 7.94 -1.89 11.67
C MET A 252 8.75 -2.99 12.37
N MET A 253 8.24 -4.23 12.39
CA MET A 253 8.94 -5.36 13.00
C MET A 253 10.24 -5.71 12.25
N ILE A 254 10.26 -5.63 10.91
CA ILE A 254 11.48 -5.84 10.11
C ILE A 254 12.56 -4.81 10.48
N LEU A 255 12.20 -3.52 10.54
CA LEU A 255 13.13 -2.46 10.92
C LEU A 255 13.66 -2.64 12.36
N ALA A 256 12.79 -3.06 13.28
CA ALA A 256 13.17 -3.37 14.66
C ALA A 256 14.16 -4.53 14.78
N MET A 257 14.00 -5.59 13.98
CA MET A 257 14.94 -6.71 13.96
C MET A 257 16.29 -6.31 13.35
N ASN A 258 16.26 -5.60 12.23
CA ASN A 258 17.47 -5.13 11.56
C ASN A 258 18.29 -4.19 12.47
N GLU A 259 17.63 -3.33 13.25
CA GLU A 259 18.29 -2.45 14.21
C GLU A 259 18.89 -3.23 15.40
N LYS A 260 18.18 -4.26 15.89
CA LYS A 260 18.71 -5.15 16.95
C LYS A 260 19.98 -5.87 16.51
N ASP A 261 20.03 -6.35 15.27
CA ASP A 261 21.20 -7.10 14.78
C ASP A 261 22.41 -6.19 14.54
N LYS A 262 22.21 -4.98 14.01
CA LYS A 262 23.28 -3.95 13.93
C LYS A 262 23.90 -3.61 15.28
N LYS A 263 23.11 -3.63 16.37
CA LYS A 263 23.62 -3.37 17.73
C LYS A 263 24.44 -4.53 18.28
N LYS A 264 24.21 -5.76 17.82
CA LYS A 264 25.00 -6.93 18.22
C LYS A 264 26.35 -6.97 17.51
N GLU A 265 26.39 -6.63 16.22
CA GLU A 265 27.66 -6.59 15.45
C GLU A 265 28.66 -5.55 15.94
N LYS A 266 28.17 -4.51 16.65
CA LYS A 266 29.01 -3.45 17.22
C LYS A 266 29.52 -3.76 18.65
N LYS A 267 29.09 -4.86 19.25
CA LYS A 267 29.52 -5.31 20.59
C LYS A 267 30.47 -6.49 20.46
#